data_AF-A0A923C0F0-F1
#
_entry.id   AF-A0A923C0F0-F1
#
_cell.length_a   1.000
_cell.length_b   1.000
_cell.length_c   1.000
_cell.angle_alpha   90.00
_cell.angle_beta   90.00
_cell.angle_gamma   90.00
#
_symmetry.space_group_name_H-M   'P 1'
#
loop_
_entity.id
_entity.type
_entity.pdbx_description
1 polymer ?
#
loop_
_entity_poly.entity_id
_entity_poly.type
_entity_poly.pdbx_seq_one_letter_code
_entity_poly.pdbx_strand_id
1 'polypeptide(L)'
;MIIRTLASIALLSAACLPAMAQYDDSANVNTAFAQGKALEKPQTTNEYWTCAVFWHVWSEFAADEFGETMMARLDPALGEAAAQAAYAYWEKEAALKMGLGMGELDAETELFLEQRTDTAWGIAEGVVWGEDYSFVSILGQCAVPAGQ
;
A
#
# COMPACT_ATOMS: atom_id res chain seq x y z
N MET A 1 32.25 -58.95 36.26
CA MET A 1 31.18 -58.73 35.25
C MET A 1 30.27 -57.64 35.81
N ILE A 2 30.47 -56.38 35.38
CA ILE A 2 29.65 -55.23 35.77
C ILE A 2 29.11 -54.65 34.47
N ILE A 3 27.78 -54.71 34.35
CA ILE A 3 26.98 -54.13 33.28
C ILE A 3 26.88 -52.63 33.56
N ARG A 4 27.37 -51.78 32.66
CA ARG A 4 26.95 -50.38 32.57
C ARG A 4 26.85 -49.96 31.11
N THR A 5 25.63 -50.08 30.61
CA THR A 5 25.12 -49.62 29.33
C THR A 5 25.27 -48.10 29.25
N LEU A 6 26.08 -47.62 28.32
CA LEU A 6 26.09 -46.22 27.90
C LEU A 6 24.96 -46.03 26.88
N ALA A 7 23.86 -45.44 27.31
CA ALA A 7 22.83 -44.94 26.41
C ALA A 7 22.13 -43.77 27.10
N SER A 8 22.49 -42.54 26.72
CA SER A 8 21.62 -41.38 26.91
C SER A 8 21.88 -40.43 25.74
N ILE A 9 20.96 -40.59 24.81
CA ILE A 9 20.68 -39.83 23.60
C ILE A 9 20.95 -38.34 23.82
N ALA A 10 21.81 -37.77 22.96
CA ALA A 10 21.84 -36.35 22.74
C ALA A 10 20.46 -35.92 22.24
N LEU A 11 19.70 -35.23 23.08
CA LEU A 11 18.45 -34.58 22.69
C LEU A 11 18.77 -33.58 21.59
N LEU A 12 18.27 -33.86 20.38
CA LEU A 12 18.32 -32.97 19.23
C LEU A 12 17.69 -31.63 19.62
N SER A 13 18.52 -30.60 19.69
CA SER A 13 18.11 -29.20 19.65
C SER A 13 17.75 -28.83 18.20
N ALA A 14 16.54 -29.12 17.73
CA ALA A 14 16.02 -28.56 16.49
C ALA A 14 14.51 -28.81 16.36
N ALA A 15 13.78 -27.78 15.89
CA ALA A 15 12.33 -27.65 15.80
C ALA A 15 11.69 -27.32 17.16
N CYS A 16 11.13 -26.14 17.41
CA CYS A 16 10.38 -25.28 16.51
C CYS A 16 10.86 -23.84 16.64
N LEU A 17 11.40 -23.27 15.56
CA LEU A 17 11.12 -21.86 15.33
C LEU A 17 9.60 -21.78 15.11
N PRO A 18 8.84 -20.91 15.80
CA PRO A 18 7.54 -20.56 15.27
C PRO A 18 7.81 -20.05 13.85
N ALA A 19 7.20 -20.69 12.85
CA ALA A 19 7.02 -20.04 11.57
C ALA A 19 6.49 -18.66 11.92
N MET A 20 7.25 -17.60 11.60
CA MET A 20 6.80 -16.23 11.83
C MET A 20 5.41 -16.18 11.23
N ALA A 21 4.39 -16.03 12.07
CA ALA A 21 3.02 -15.91 11.60
C ALA A 21 3.08 -14.76 10.59
N GLN A 22 2.76 -15.03 9.32
CA GLN A 22 2.66 -13.98 8.32
C GLN A 22 1.77 -12.89 8.94
N TYR A 23 2.33 -11.70 9.09
CA TYR A 23 1.60 -10.55 9.56
C TYR A 23 0.42 -10.36 8.60
N ASP A 24 -0.79 -10.53 9.10
CA ASP A 24 -2.03 -10.39 8.32
C ASP A 24 -2.84 -9.26 8.93
N ASP A 25 -2.78 -8.13 8.27
CA ASP A 25 -3.42 -6.90 8.68
C ASP A 25 -4.49 -6.44 7.67
N SER A 26 -4.87 -7.36 6.77
CA SER A 26 -5.82 -7.12 5.68
C SER A 26 -7.16 -6.56 6.16
N ALA A 27 -7.64 -6.95 7.35
CA ALA A 27 -8.88 -6.43 7.93
C ALA A 27 -8.81 -4.92 8.23
N ASN A 28 -7.68 -4.44 8.77
CA ASN A 28 -7.50 -3.02 9.09
C ASN A 28 -7.33 -2.21 7.81
N VAL A 29 -6.54 -2.71 6.85
CA VAL A 29 -6.39 -2.11 5.51
C VAL A 29 -7.75 -1.99 4.82
N ASN A 30 -8.54 -3.07 4.76
CA ASN A 30 -9.87 -3.05 4.15
C ASN A 30 -10.82 -2.06 4.83
N THR A 31 -10.77 -2.01 6.17
CA THR A 31 -11.59 -1.07 6.96
C THR A 31 -11.22 0.38 6.66
N ALA A 32 -9.92 0.71 6.65
CA ALA A 32 -9.44 2.05 6.37
C ALA A 32 -9.79 2.47 4.93
N PHE A 33 -9.64 1.57 3.96
CA PHE A 33 -10.02 1.84 2.57
C PHE A 33 -11.54 2.13 2.45
N ALA A 34 -12.37 1.34 3.13
CA ALA A 34 -13.82 1.55 3.15
C ALA A 34 -14.21 2.87 3.82
N GLN A 35 -13.52 3.27 4.90
CA GLN A 35 -13.70 4.59 5.53
C GLN A 35 -13.35 5.72 4.56
N GLY A 36 -12.20 5.60 3.88
CA GLY A 36 -11.77 6.53 2.84
C GLY A 36 -12.82 6.75 1.76
N LYS A 37 -13.45 5.66 1.29
CA LYS A 37 -14.52 5.74 0.28
C LYS A 37 -15.72 6.59 0.69
N ALA A 38 -15.97 6.72 1.99
CA ALA A 38 -17.06 7.53 2.54
C ALA A 38 -16.70 9.02 2.67
N LEU A 39 -15.44 9.40 2.47
CA LEU A 39 -14.98 10.79 2.50
C LEU A 39 -15.33 11.55 1.23
N GLU A 40 -15.24 12.88 1.30
CA GLU A 40 -15.43 13.77 0.16
C GLU A 40 -14.45 13.44 -0.96
N LYS A 41 -14.94 13.39 -2.20
CA LYS A 41 -14.11 13.04 -3.35
C LYS A 41 -13.22 14.20 -3.77
N PRO A 42 -12.01 13.94 -4.27
CA PRO A 42 -11.14 14.94 -4.86
C PRO A 42 -11.90 15.87 -5.82
N GLN A 43 -11.68 17.18 -5.70
CA GLN A 43 -12.32 18.21 -6.53
C GLN A 43 -11.30 19.13 -7.20
N THR A 44 -10.12 19.33 -6.62
CA THR A 44 -9.10 20.24 -7.16
C THR A 44 -8.01 19.50 -7.94
N THR A 45 -7.30 20.22 -8.80
CA THR A 45 -6.15 19.69 -9.53
C THR A 45 -5.11 19.08 -8.58
N ASN A 46 -4.77 19.79 -7.49
CA ASN A 46 -3.78 19.31 -6.54
C ASN A 46 -4.25 18.07 -5.78
N GLU A 47 -5.55 17.92 -5.54
CA GLU A 47 -6.12 16.71 -4.96
C GLU A 47 -6.07 15.53 -5.95
N TYR A 48 -6.29 15.76 -7.26
CA TYR A 48 -6.11 14.73 -8.28
C TYR A 48 -4.64 14.29 -8.37
N TRP A 49 -3.70 15.23 -8.38
CA TRP A 49 -2.28 14.91 -8.31
C TRP A 49 -1.89 14.17 -7.04
N THR A 50 -2.47 14.55 -5.90
CA THR A 50 -2.27 13.82 -4.64
C THR A 50 -2.76 12.37 -4.76
N CYS A 51 -3.94 12.15 -5.35
CA CYS A 51 -4.44 10.80 -5.59
C CYS A 51 -3.54 9.99 -6.52
N ALA A 52 -3.03 10.60 -7.59
CA ALA A 52 -2.10 9.95 -8.50
C ALA A 52 -0.84 9.49 -7.73
N VAL A 53 -0.20 10.40 -6.99
CA VAL A 53 1.01 10.10 -6.20
C VAL A 53 0.79 8.95 -5.22
N PHE A 54 -0.31 8.96 -4.47
CA PHE A 54 -0.57 7.92 -3.47
C PHE A 54 -0.78 6.55 -4.11
N TRP A 55 -1.53 6.48 -5.22
CA TRP A 55 -1.70 5.23 -5.96
C TRP A 55 -0.40 4.75 -6.61
N HIS A 56 0.47 5.67 -7.05
CA HIS A 56 1.79 5.33 -7.56
C HIS A 56 2.66 4.70 -6.47
N VAL A 57 2.80 5.35 -5.31
CA VAL A 57 3.57 4.81 -4.17
C VAL A 57 3.02 3.45 -3.74
N TRP A 58 1.70 3.30 -3.64
CA TRP A 58 1.10 2.00 -3.30
C TRP A 58 1.45 0.89 -4.30
N SER A 59 1.53 1.23 -5.60
CA SER A 59 1.87 0.26 -6.65
C SER A 59 3.29 -0.29 -6.54
N GLU A 60 4.22 0.51 -6.02
CA GLU A 60 5.61 0.12 -5.84
C GLU A 60 5.86 -0.55 -4.47
N PHE A 61 5.06 -0.19 -3.47
CA PHE A 61 5.30 -0.55 -2.08
C PHE A 61 4.57 -1.83 -1.63
N ALA A 62 3.28 -1.94 -1.96
CA ALA A 62 2.39 -2.83 -1.21
C ALA A 62 2.71 -4.33 -1.37
N ALA A 63 3.08 -4.75 -2.58
CA ALA A 63 3.37 -6.15 -2.84
C ALA A 63 4.64 -6.63 -2.12
N ASP A 64 5.67 -5.78 -2.07
CA ASP A 64 6.96 -6.11 -1.48
C ASP A 64 6.88 -6.19 0.05
N GLU A 65 6.10 -5.30 0.67
CA GLU A 65 6.00 -5.23 2.14
C GLU A 65 4.97 -6.20 2.74
N PHE A 66 3.80 -6.35 2.11
CA PHE A 66 2.72 -7.20 2.64
C PHE A 66 2.77 -8.64 2.12
N GLY A 67 3.42 -8.87 0.98
CA GLY A 67 3.50 -10.16 0.33
C GLY A 67 2.19 -10.65 -0.29
N GLU A 68 2.29 -11.63 -1.19
CA GLU A 68 1.17 -12.11 -2.01
C GLU A 68 -0.04 -12.61 -1.19
N THR A 69 0.22 -13.22 -0.02
CA THR A 69 -0.84 -13.82 0.81
C THR A 69 -1.75 -12.77 1.44
N MET A 70 -1.18 -11.66 1.95
CA MET A 70 -1.97 -10.56 2.50
C MET A 70 -2.64 -9.76 1.38
N MET A 71 -1.92 -9.48 0.29
CA MET A 71 -2.47 -8.77 -0.87
C MET A 71 -3.70 -9.48 -1.46
N ALA A 72 -3.72 -10.82 -1.46
CA ALA A 72 -4.87 -11.61 -1.91
C ALA A 72 -6.11 -11.52 -0.99
N ARG A 73 -5.98 -10.98 0.22
CA ARG A 73 -7.07 -10.80 1.20
C ARG A 73 -7.67 -9.38 1.16
N LEU A 74 -7.12 -8.49 0.35
CA LEU A 74 -7.63 -7.13 0.22
C LEU A 74 -8.92 -7.10 -0.60
N ASP A 75 -9.91 -6.35 -0.12
CA ASP A 75 -11.22 -6.14 -0.74
C ASP A 75 -11.59 -4.63 -0.75
N PRO A 76 -11.64 -3.97 -1.92
CA PRO A 76 -11.40 -4.53 -3.26
C PRO A 76 -9.93 -4.93 -3.45
N ALA A 77 -9.63 -5.68 -4.52
CA ALA A 77 -8.25 -6.05 -4.84
C ALA A 77 -7.41 -4.80 -5.13
N LEU A 78 -6.47 -4.48 -4.23
CA LEU A 78 -5.57 -3.32 -4.33
C LEU A 78 -4.18 -3.71 -4.86
N GLY A 79 -4.08 -4.72 -5.70
CA GLY A 79 -2.78 -5.16 -6.27
C GLY A 79 -2.18 -4.11 -7.21
N GLU A 80 -0.91 -4.33 -7.58
CA GLU A 80 -0.12 -3.44 -8.44
C GLU A 80 -0.87 -2.95 -9.68
N ALA A 81 -1.49 -3.87 -10.44
CA ALA A 81 -2.22 -3.50 -11.66
C ALA A 81 -3.41 -2.58 -11.40
N ALA A 82 -4.14 -2.79 -10.30
CA ALA A 82 -5.26 -1.92 -9.92
C ALA A 82 -4.76 -0.53 -9.46
N ALA A 83 -3.63 -0.51 -8.75
CA ALA A 83 -2.97 0.70 -8.30
C ALA A 83 -2.44 1.54 -9.47
N GLN A 84 -1.77 0.92 -10.44
CA GLN A 84 -1.30 1.57 -11.66
C GLN A 84 -2.45 2.14 -12.49
N ALA A 85 -3.57 1.41 -12.60
CA ALA A 85 -4.76 1.90 -13.28
C ALA A 85 -5.35 3.13 -12.57
N ALA A 86 -5.38 3.12 -11.24
CA ALA A 86 -5.85 4.26 -10.46
C ALA A 86 -4.93 5.47 -10.56
N TYR A 87 -3.61 5.26 -10.53
CA TYR A 87 -2.61 6.30 -10.79
C TYR A 87 -2.85 6.96 -12.16
N ALA A 88 -2.89 6.16 -13.23
CA ALA A 88 -3.06 6.67 -14.59
C ALA A 88 -4.38 7.43 -14.78
N TYR A 89 -5.46 6.98 -14.11
CA TYR A 89 -6.73 7.70 -14.11
C TYR A 89 -6.59 9.10 -13.50
N TRP A 90 -6.03 9.20 -12.29
CA TRP A 90 -5.93 10.47 -11.59
C TRP A 90 -4.92 11.43 -12.21
N GLU A 91 -3.79 10.92 -12.72
CA GLU A 91 -2.84 11.70 -13.50
C GLU A 91 -3.51 12.36 -14.71
N LYS A 92 -4.30 11.58 -15.45
CA LYS A 92 -5.07 12.10 -16.59
C LYS A 92 -6.06 13.17 -16.17
N GLU A 93 -6.85 12.94 -15.11
CA GLU A 93 -7.82 13.93 -14.62
C GLU A 93 -7.12 15.22 -14.15
N ALA A 94 -5.96 15.11 -13.50
CA ALA A 94 -5.16 16.25 -13.08
C ALA A 94 -4.66 17.06 -14.28
N ALA A 95 -4.05 16.39 -15.26
CA ALA A 95 -3.54 17.02 -16.48
C ALA A 95 -4.67 17.73 -17.27
N LEU A 96 -5.81 17.06 -17.45
CA LEU A 96 -6.99 17.63 -18.10
C LEU A 96 -7.49 18.89 -17.39
N LYS A 97 -7.45 18.92 -16.05
CA LYS A 97 -7.92 20.06 -15.27
C LYS A 97 -6.97 21.26 -15.32
N MET A 98 -5.66 21.02 -15.48
CA MET A 98 -4.67 22.09 -15.72
C MET A 98 -4.73 22.65 -17.13
N GLY A 99 -5.33 21.92 -18.08
CA GLY A 99 -5.26 22.25 -19.50
C GLY A 99 -3.88 21.98 -20.10
N LEU A 100 -3.10 21.08 -19.49
CA LEU A 100 -1.76 20.68 -19.93
C LEU A 100 -1.81 19.32 -20.64
N GLY A 101 -0.89 19.07 -21.57
CA GLY A 101 -0.62 17.72 -22.05
C GLY A 101 0.04 16.85 -20.97
N MET A 102 -0.03 15.52 -21.09
CA MET A 102 0.53 14.56 -20.11
C MET A 102 2.06 14.64 -19.90
N GLY A 103 2.77 15.59 -20.54
CA GLY A 103 4.21 15.77 -20.39
C GLY A 103 4.64 17.24 -20.23
N GLU A 104 3.73 18.13 -19.84
CA GLU A 104 3.95 19.58 -19.84
C GLU A 104 3.78 20.22 -18.45
N LEU A 105 4.14 19.50 -17.38
CA LEU A 105 4.02 20.03 -16.02
C LEU A 105 4.85 21.30 -15.85
N ASP A 106 4.29 22.29 -15.16
CA ASP A 106 5.06 23.46 -14.73
C ASP A 106 5.90 23.12 -13.49
N ALA A 107 6.94 23.93 -13.24
CA ALA A 107 7.88 23.70 -12.15
C ALA A 107 7.23 23.74 -10.76
N GLU A 108 6.11 24.47 -10.60
CA GLU A 108 5.37 24.49 -9.34
C GLU A 108 4.69 23.13 -9.09
N THR A 109 4.11 22.56 -10.13
CA THR A 109 3.47 21.24 -10.10
C THR A 109 4.50 20.13 -9.90
N GLU A 110 5.65 20.20 -10.57
CA GLU A 110 6.75 19.24 -10.35
C GLU A 110 7.21 19.24 -8.88
N LEU A 111 7.44 20.42 -8.30
CA LEU A 111 7.84 20.54 -6.89
C LEU A 111 6.74 20.03 -5.94
N PHE A 112 5.47 20.30 -6.26
CA PHE A 112 4.34 19.79 -5.49
C PHE A 112 4.31 18.25 -5.49
N LEU A 113 4.50 17.63 -6.66
CA LEU A 113 4.51 16.18 -6.80
C LEU A 113 5.67 15.54 -6.05
N GLU A 114 6.87 16.13 -6.10
CA GLU A 114 8.03 15.67 -5.33
C GLU A 114 7.72 15.66 -3.83
N GLN A 115 7.25 16.79 -3.28
CA GLN A 115 6.90 16.90 -1.86
C GLN A 115 5.78 15.93 -1.44
N ARG A 116 4.81 15.70 -2.32
CA ARG A 116 3.72 14.75 -2.06
C ARG A 116 4.20 13.31 -2.11
N THR A 117 5.16 13.00 -2.98
CA THR A 117 5.75 11.66 -3.06
C THR A 117 6.51 11.34 -1.79
N ASP A 118 7.33 12.26 -1.29
CA ASP A 118 8.02 12.11 0.00
C ASP A 118 7.02 11.91 1.15
N THR A 119 5.94 12.70 1.15
CA THR A 119 4.87 12.56 2.16
C THR A 119 4.24 11.17 2.08
N ALA A 120 3.91 10.71 0.87
CA ALA A 120 3.25 9.43 0.62
C ALA A 120 4.12 8.24 1.07
N TRP A 121 5.42 8.26 0.80
CA TRP A 121 6.36 7.27 1.33
C TRP A 121 6.41 7.27 2.85
N GLY A 122 6.55 8.45 3.48
CA GLY A 122 6.66 8.56 4.93
C GLY A 122 5.45 8.01 5.70
N ILE A 123 4.25 8.09 5.13
CA ILE A 123 3.04 7.52 5.75
C ILE A 123 2.76 6.08 5.31
N ALA A 124 3.24 5.64 4.13
CA ALA A 124 3.13 4.26 3.69
C ALA A 124 3.87 3.30 4.64
N GLU A 125 5.05 3.72 5.13
CA GLU A 125 5.80 3.01 6.16
C GLU A 125 4.96 2.76 7.42
N GLY A 126 4.13 3.72 7.83
CA GLY A 126 3.24 3.58 8.99
C GLY A 126 2.20 2.46 8.85
N VAL A 127 1.79 2.11 7.62
CA VAL A 127 0.87 1.01 7.35
C VAL A 127 1.52 -0.34 7.62
N VAL A 128 2.82 -0.49 7.29
CA VAL A 128 3.57 -1.75 7.45
C VAL A 128 3.71 -2.14 8.92
N TRP A 129 3.86 -1.15 9.79
CA TRP A 129 3.94 -1.37 11.23
C TRP A 129 2.56 -1.44 11.91
N GLY A 130 1.46 -1.25 11.17
CA GLY A 130 0.10 -1.21 11.69
C GLY A 130 -0.17 -0.02 12.62
N GLU A 131 0.60 1.06 12.47
CA GLU A 131 0.56 2.24 13.34
C GLU A 131 -0.33 3.35 12.76
N ASP A 132 -0.37 3.48 11.43
CA ASP A 132 -1.15 4.49 10.74
C ASP A 132 -1.74 3.97 9.41
N TYR A 133 -3.07 4.00 9.30
CA TYR A 133 -3.80 3.62 8.08
C TYR A 133 -4.32 4.83 7.29
N SER A 134 -3.85 6.04 7.62
CA SER A 134 -4.21 7.27 6.90
C SER A 134 -3.91 7.17 5.41
N PHE A 135 -2.79 6.55 5.03
CA PHE A 135 -2.44 6.27 3.63
C PHE A 135 -3.53 5.47 2.93
N VAL A 136 -3.99 4.37 3.54
CA VAL A 136 -5.03 3.50 2.98
C VAL A 136 -6.39 4.20 2.93
N SER A 137 -6.70 5.04 3.93
CA SER A 137 -7.89 5.89 3.90
C SER A 137 -7.84 6.89 2.73
N ILE A 138 -6.69 7.49 2.46
CA ILE A 138 -6.50 8.37 1.30
C ILE A 138 -6.68 7.60 -0.01
N LEU A 139 -6.14 6.38 -0.14
CA LEU A 139 -6.41 5.51 -1.29
C LEU A 139 -7.92 5.27 -1.47
N GLY A 140 -8.65 5.03 -0.38
CA GLY A 140 -10.10 4.87 -0.40
C GLY A 140 -10.85 6.12 -0.85
N GLN A 141 -10.42 7.29 -0.38
CA GLN A 141 -10.95 8.59 -0.83
C GLN A 141 -10.72 8.75 -2.34
N CYS A 142 -9.53 8.39 -2.79
CA CYS A 142 -9.07 8.36 -4.17
C CYS A 142 -9.52 7.11 -4.96
N ALA A 143 -10.47 6.30 -4.48
CA ALA A 143 -10.94 5.16 -5.25
C ALA A 143 -11.62 5.62 -6.55
N VAL A 144 -11.17 5.06 -7.68
CA VAL A 144 -11.68 5.40 -9.02
C VAL A 144 -13.14 4.95 -9.19
N PRO A 145 -14.00 5.72 -9.87
CA PRO A 145 -15.38 5.32 -10.14
C PRO A 145 -15.46 4.02 -10.95
N ALA A 146 -16.35 3.11 -10.56
CA ALA A 146 -16.55 1.85 -11.28
C ALA A 146 -17.14 2.09 -12.69
N GLY A 147 -16.54 1.50 -13.72
CA GLY A 147 -17.09 1.46 -15.08
C GLY A 147 -16.37 2.30 -16.15
N GLN A 148 -15.07 2.53 -16.00
CA GLN A 148 -14.21 3.09 -17.07
C GLN A 148 -13.28 2.02 -17.64
#